data_AF-A0A928HPK5-F1
#
_entry.id   AF-A0A928HPK5-F1
#
_cell.length_a   1.000
_cell.length_b   1.000
_cell.length_c   1.000
_cell.angle_alpha   90.00
_cell.angle_beta   90.00
_cell.angle_gamma   90.00
#
_symmetry.space_group_name_H-M   'P 1'
#
loop_
_entity.id
_entity.type
_entity.pdbx_description
1 polymer ?
#
loop_
_entity_poly.entity_id
_entity_poly.type
_entity_poly.pdbx_seq_one_letter_code
_entity_poly.pdbx_strand_id
1 'polypeptide(L)'
;MHKSGFSKLSIWTFWSPLKFALTTTLLLIVTMLIYGLGLNIIGIKTVPPLTYLSALSCIVFIIGAALQIRALPHDKITQRSFIEIQNAQTVLTSIFFVFSWALLIKFQHAIILHTISLSQTHPLLTIFLFLIFLLFYMYMIGILIANIYAKISRMHTMNIPMWKVCLSIPFGFTALWVPGYILHDTDKKSSTSISQSKWYTSMTNWIVARPTHTAVAFAIMTLCCLYSGTKPVLLTFIFALICGIWAIQTTPKKFIKNIGSKYSTFAVIVNWAIILTLALYSTAVSHTTQNVEININETHEIITQ
;
A
#
# COMPACT_ATOMS: atom_id res chain seq x y z
N MET A 1 -18.02 23.03 -3.00
CA MET A 1 -18.47 23.25 -1.60
C MET A 1 -19.10 21.96 -1.10
N HIS A 2 -18.45 21.21 -0.22
CA HIS A 2 -19.05 20.04 0.43
C HIS A 2 -19.22 20.33 1.93
N LYS A 3 -20.48 20.51 2.36
CA LYS A 3 -20.85 20.48 3.78
C LYS A 3 -20.75 19.02 4.24
N SER A 4 -19.59 18.62 4.75
CA SER A 4 -19.49 17.47 5.65
C SER A 4 -18.85 17.98 6.93
N GLY A 5 -19.48 17.75 8.09
CA GLY A 5 -18.94 18.13 9.40
C GLY A 5 -17.61 17.46 9.76
N PHE A 6 -17.06 16.64 8.87
CA PHE A 6 -15.78 15.96 9.04
C PHE A 6 -14.63 16.78 8.48
N SER A 7 -13.52 16.79 9.22
CA SER A 7 -12.26 17.33 8.73
C SER A 7 -11.82 16.59 7.46
N LYS A 8 -11.15 17.30 6.54
CA LYS A 8 -10.60 16.67 5.32
C LYS A 8 -9.70 15.48 5.68
N LEU A 9 -8.90 15.59 6.74
CA LEU A 9 -8.05 14.49 7.22
C LEU A 9 -8.85 13.23 7.59
N SER A 10 -10.02 13.38 8.23
CA SER A 10 -10.89 12.25 8.58
C SER A 10 -11.42 11.52 7.35
N ILE A 11 -11.66 12.25 6.24
CA ILE A 11 -12.05 11.63 4.97
C ILE A 11 -10.94 10.72 4.44
N TRP A 12 -9.69 11.19 4.47
CA TRP A 12 -8.51 10.45 3.98
C TRP A 12 -8.13 9.21 4.80
N THR A 13 -8.50 9.19 6.08
CA THR A 13 -8.01 8.18 7.05
C THR A 13 -9.09 7.22 7.52
N PHE A 14 -10.33 7.69 7.66
CA PHE A 14 -11.42 6.89 8.22
C PHE A 14 -12.55 6.69 7.21
N TRP A 15 -13.20 7.76 6.77
CA TRP A 15 -14.47 7.64 6.05
C TRP A 15 -14.33 7.03 4.66
N SER A 16 -13.35 7.46 3.86
CA SER A 16 -13.16 6.91 2.51
C SER A 16 -12.71 5.44 2.55
N PRO A 17 -11.71 5.04 3.37
CA PRO A 17 -11.36 3.62 3.55
C PRO A 17 -12.49 2.76 4.11
N LEU A 18 -13.30 3.26 5.05
CA LEU A 18 -14.44 2.55 5.60
C LEU A 18 -15.54 2.34 4.55
N LYS A 19 -15.85 3.37 3.76
CA LYS A 19 -16.78 3.25 2.64
C LYS A 19 -16.29 2.21 1.64
N PHE A 20 -15.01 2.24 1.27
CA PHE A 20 -14.41 1.22 0.41
C PHE A 20 -14.59 -0.18 0.99
N ALA A 21 -14.33 -0.37 2.29
CA ALA A 21 -14.48 -1.66 2.94
C ALA A 21 -15.92 -2.19 2.83
N LEU A 22 -16.90 -1.35 3.20
CA LEU A 22 -18.31 -1.71 3.16
C LEU A 22 -18.79 -2.00 1.73
N THR A 23 -18.48 -1.12 0.77
CA THR A 23 -18.94 -1.29 -0.62
C THR A 23 -18.29 -2.49 -1.28
N THR A 24 -16.99 -2.69 -1.09
CA THR A 24 -16.25 -3.80 -1.73
C THR A 24 -16.67 -5.13 -1.11
N THR A 25 -16.82 -5.21 0.22
CA THR A 25 -17.32 -6.42 0.89
C THR A 25 -18.74 -6.75 0.43
N LEU A 26 -19.64 -5.75 0.35
CA LEU A 26 -21.00 -5.97 -0.14
C LEU A 26 -21.00 -6.46 -1.59
N LEU A 27 -20.22 -5.83 -2.47
CA LEU A 27 -20.12 -6.23 -3.86
C LEU A 27 -19.56 -7.66 -4.00
N LEU A 28 -18.54 -8.02 -3.21
CA LEU A 28 -18.00 -9.38 -3.20
C LEU A 28 -19.05 -10.41 -2.78
N ILE A 29 -19.84 -10.12 -1.73
CA ILE A 29 -20.93 -10.99 -1.29
C ILE A 29 -21.96 -11.16 -2.41
N VAL A 30 -22.40 -10.06 -3.03
CA VAL A 30 -23.35 -10.09 -4.15
C VAL A 30 -22.78 -10.89 -5.33
N THR A 31 -21.52 -10.67 -5.70
CA THR A 31 -20.84 -11.41 -6.76
C THR A 31 -20.77 -12.90 -6.44
N MET A 32 -20.44 -13.29 -5.21
CA MET A 32 -20.43 -14.69 -4.79
C MET A 32 -21.82 -15.33 -4.87
N LEU A 33 -22.87 -14.62 -4.45
CA LEU A 33 -24.25 -15.11 -4.52
C LEU A 33 -24.72 -15.29 -5.98
N ILE A 34 -24.50 -14.29 -6.84
CA ILE A 34 -24.87 -14.36 -8.26
C ILE A 34 -24.10 -15.49 -8.95
N TYR A 35 -22.80 -15.62 -8.66
CA TYR A 35 -21.97 -16.70 -9.19
C TYR A 35 -22.51 -18.07 -8.77
N GLY A 36 -22.80 -18.27 -7.48
CA GLY A 36 -23.38 -19.52 -6.96
C GLY A 36 -24.75 -19.86 -7.56
N LEU A 37 -25.62 -18.86 -7.73
CA LEU A 37 -26.92 -19.04 -8.40
C LEU A 37 -26.76 -19.41 -9.88
N GLY A 38 -25.87 -18.73 -10.60
CA GLY A 38 -25.60 -18.99 -12.00
C GLY A 38 -25.09 -20.42 -12.25
N LEU A 39 -24.21 -20.94 -11.39
CA LEU A 39 -23.73 -22.32 -11.49
C LEU A 39 -24.83 -23.35 -11.29
N ASN A 40 -25.73 -23.11 -10.33
CA ASN A 40 -26.88 -23.97 -10.10
C ASN A 40 -27.85 -23.98 -11.30
N ILE A 41 -28.06 -22.83 -11.95
CA ILE A 41 -28.95 -22.71 -13.13
C ILE A 41 -28.36 -23.43 -14.35
N ILE A 42 -27.05 -23.33 -14.57
CA ILE A 42 -26.38 -23.94 -15.73
C ILE A 42 -26.13 -25.45 -15.52
N GLY A 43 -26.43 -25.98 -14.32
CA GLY A 43 -26.29 -27.42 -14.01
C GLY A 43 -24.84 -27.90 -13.91
N ILE A 44 -23.89 -26.97 -13.75
CA ILE A 44 -22.48 -27.30 -13.59
C ILE A 44 -22.27 -27.78 -12.15
N LYS A 45 -22.16 -29.10 -11.96
CA LYS A 45 -21.96 -29.73 -10.64
C LYS A 45 -20.50 -29.71 -10.18
N THR A 46 -19.55 -29.43 -11.07
CA THR A 46 -18.13 -29.29 -10.76
C THR A 46 -17.81 -27.84 -10.44
N VAL A 47 -17.16 -27.59 -9.30
CA VAL A 47 -16.72 -26.24 -8.92
C VAL A 47 -15.86 -25.70 -10.08
N PRO A 48 -16.29 -24.64 -10.79
CA PRO A 48 -15.49 -24.10 -11.88
C PRO A 48 -14.16 -23.62 -11.31
N PRO A 49 -13.09 -23.60 -12.13
CA PRO A 49 -11.77 -23.27 -11.64
C PRO A 49 -11.80 -21.91 -10.92
N LEU A 50 -11.08 -21.86 -9.79
CA LEU A 50 -10.96 -20.72 -8.87
C LEU A 50 -10.62 -19.38 -9.60
N THR A 51 -10.11 -19.49 -10.83
CA THR A 51 -9.75 -18.42 -11.76
C THR A 51 -10.92 -17.50 -12.15
N TYR A 52 -12.13 -18.01 -12.33
CA TYR A 52 -13.26 -17.14 -12.72
C TYR A 52 -13.75 -16.29 -11.55
N LEU A 53 -13.84 -16.89 -10.36
CA LEU A 53 -14.21 -16.17 -9.14
C LEU A 53 -13.13 -15.15 -8.75
N SER A 54 -11.84 -15.48 -8.95
CA SER A 54 -10.75 -14.53 -8.71
C SER A 54 -10.78 -13.37 -9.71
N ALA A 55 -11.05 -13.63 -10.99
CA ALA A 55 -11.20 -12.57 -12.00
C ALA A 55 -12.37 -11.62 -11.68
N LEU A 56 -13.54 -12.15 -11.30
CA LEU A 56 -14.67 -11.34 -10.86
C LEU A 56 -14.36 -10.54 -9.61
N SER A 57 -13.66 -11.14 -8.64
CA SER A 57 -13.21 -10.45 -7.43
C SER A 57 -12.26 -9.30 -7.76
N CYS A 58 -11.32 -9.48 -8.69
CA CYS A 58 -10.43 -8.42 -9.17
C CYS A 58 -11.22 -7.25 -9.78
N ILE A 59 -12.26 -7.52 -10.56
CA ILE A 59 -13.13 -6.47 -11.13
C ILE A 59 -13.83 -5.69 -10.01
N VAL A 60 -14.39 -6.38 -9.02
CA VAL A 60 -15.02 -5.74 -7.85
C VAL A 60 -14.03 -4.84 -7.12
N PHE A 61 -12.80 -5.29 -6.91
CA PHE A 61 -11.73 -4.49 -6.31
C PHE A 61 -11.40 -3.24 -7.11
N ILE A 62 -11.28 -3.34 -8.44
CA ILE A 62 -11.00 -2.20 -9.32
C ILE A 62 -12.14 -1.18 -9.25
N ILE A 63 -13.38 -1.64 -9.29
CA ILE A 63 -14.57 -0.77 -9.15
C ILE A 63 -14.56 -0.08 -7.79
N GLY A 64 -14.34 -0.84 -6.71
CA GLY A 64 -14.25 -0.30 -5.35
C GLY A 64 -13.17 0.78 -5.23
N ALA A 65 -11.97 0.51 -5.75
CA ALA A 65 -10.85 1.46 -5.73
C ALA A 65 -11.17 2.73 -6.53
N ALA A 66 -11.78 2.59 -7.72
CA ALA A 66 -12.18 3.72 -8.55
C ALA A 66 -13.24 4.60 -7.85
N LEU A 67 -14.23 3.98 -7.21
CA LEU A 67 -15.25 4.69 -6.42
C LEU A 67 -14.63 5.42 -5.23
N GLN A 68 -13.68 4.79 -4.54
CA GLN A 68 -12.97 5.40 -3.42
C GLN A 68 -12.17 6.64 -3.86
N ILE A 69 -11.40 6.52 -4.95
CA ILE A 69 -10.59 7.61 -5.50
C ILE A 69 -11.47 8.80 -5.89
N ARG A 70 -12.63 8.56 -6.51
CA ARG A 70 -13.61 9.61 -6.87
C ARG A 70 -14.21 10.32 -5.66
N ALA A 71 -14.24 9.66 -4.49
CA ALA A 71 -14.77 10.24 -3.26
C ALA A 71 -13.71 11.00 -2.44
N LEU A 72 -12.42 10.88 -2.78
CA LEU A 72 -11.34 11.58 -2.08
C LEU A 72 -11.24 13.05 -2.54
N PRO A 73 -10.82 13.97 -1.66
CA PRO A 73 -10.61 15.37 -2.05
C PRO A 73 -9.56 15.51 -3.17
N HIS A 74 -9.94 16.17 -4.27
CA HIS A 74 -9.07 16.38 -5.44
C HIS A 74 -8.24 17.67 -5.38
N ASP A 75 -8.17 18.34 -4.22
CA ASP A 75 -7.41 19.57 -4.05
C ASP A 75 -5.90 19.35 -4.20
N LYS A 76 -5.17 20.39 -4.62
CA LYS A 76 -3.69 20.36 -4.67
C LYS A 76 -3.11 20.08 -3.28
N ILE A 77 -2.50 18.92 -3.09
CA ILE A 77 -1.89 18.52 -1.82
C ILE A 77 -0.54 19.20 -1.63
N THR A 78 -0.49 20.17 -0.72
CA THR A 78 0.77 20.78 -0.28
C THR A 78 1.60 19.81 0.57
N GLN A 79 2.90 20.07 0.74
CA GLN A 79 3.78 19.25 1.58
C GLN A 79 3.21 19.07 3.00
N ARG A 80 2.72 20.14 3.62
CA ARG A 80 2.15 20.10 4.97
C ARG A 80 0.94 19.17 5.05
N SER A 81 -0.02 19.30 4.12
CA SER A 81 -1.18 18.41 4.05
C SER A 81 -0.76 16.97 3.74
N PHE A 82 0.29 16.77 2.94
CA PHE A 82 0.82 15.45 2.63
C PHE A 82 1.40 14.76 3.87
N ILE A 83 2.17 15.48 4.69
CA ILE A 83 2.70 14.99 5.97
C ILE A 83 1.56 14.66 6.93
N GLU A 84 0.51 15.50 7.02
CA GLU A 84 -0.70 15.21 7.81
C GLU A 84 -1.37 13.89 7.36
N ILE A 85 -1.57 13.68 6.05
CA ILE A 85 -2.21 12.45 5.57
C ILE A 85 -1.32 11.23 5.84
N GLN A 86 -0.04 11.31 5.48
CA GLN A 86 0.89 10.18 5.56
C GLN A 86 1.15 9.75 7.00
N ASN A 87 1.40 10.70 7.90
CA ASN A 87 1.65 10.35 9.30
C ASN A 87 0.42 9.71 9.93
N ALA A 88 -0.78 10.26 9.68
CA ALA A 88 -2.01 9.67 10.20
C ALA A 88 -2.25 8.26 9.66
N GLN A 89 -2.10 8.05 8.36
CA GLN A 89 -2.28 6.74 7.74
C GLN A 89 -1.24 5.72 8.23
N THR A 90 0.04 6.09 8.29
CA THR A 90 1.09 5.16 8.74
C THR A 90 0.96 4.83 10.23
N VAL A 91 0.61 5.78 11.11
CA VAL A 91 0.33 5.47 12.52
C VAL A 91 -0.82 4.47 12.61
N LEU A 92 -1.92 4.74 11.90
CA LEU A 92 -3.11 3.91 11.92
C LEU A 92 -2.81 2.49 11.41
N THR A 93 -2.11 2.37 10.28
CA THR A 93 -1.73 1.05 9.74
C THR A 93 -0.74 0.34 10.64
N SER A 94 0.20 1.05 11.27
CA SER A 94 1.18 0.44 12.19
C SER A 94 0.49 -0.13 13.43
N ILE A 95 -0.44 0.62 14.04
CA ILE A 95 -1.20 0.15 15.21
C ILE A 95 -1.99 -1.11 14.85
N PHE A 96 -2.76 -1.06 13.75
CA PHE A 96 -3.57 -2.20 13.32
C PHE A 96 -2.73 -3.40 12.92
N PHE A 97 -1.59 -3.19 12.26
CA PHE A 97 -0.70 -4.26 11.87
C PHE A 97 -0.03 -4.91 13.08
N VAL A 98 0.55 -4.12 14.01
CA VAL A 98 1.20 -4.65 15.22
C VAL A 98 0.22 -5.50 16.03
N PHE A 99 -1.01 -5.01 16.20
CA PHE A 99 -2.06 -5.76 16.92
C PHE A 99 -2.42 -7.06 16.20
N SER A 100 -2.67 -7.01 14.88
CA SER A 100 -3.06 -8.18 14.10
C SER A 100 -1.93 -9.22 14.02
N TRP A 101 -0.69 -8.76 13.83
CA TRP A 101 0.49 -9.60 13.73
C TRP A 101 0.85 -10.29 15.05
N ALA A 102 0.75 -9.56 16.17
CA ALA A 102 0.97 -10.13 17.50
C ALA A 102 -0.03 -11.26 17.82
N LEU A 103 -1.29 -11.10 17.40
CA LEU A 103 -2.32 -12.13 17.53
C LEU A 103 -2.04 -13.33 16.61
N LEU A 104 -1.69 -13.09 15.35
CA LEU A 104 -1.45 -14.15 14.37
C LEU A 104 -0.22 -14.99 14.70
N ILE A 105 0.93 -14.39 15.03
CA ILE A 105 2.14 -15.17 15.38
C ILE A 105 1.88 -16.04 16.61
N LYS A 106 1.32 -15.45 17.66
CA LYS A 106 1.19 -16.13 18.96
C LYS A 106 0.14 -17.24 18.92
N PHE A 107 -0.89 -17.10 18.09
CA PHE A 107 -2.06 -17.98 18.14
C PHE A 107 -2.44 -18.62 16.80
N GLN A 108 -1.65 -18.50 15.72
CA GLN A 108 -2.03 -19.00 14.38
C GLN A 108 -2.60 -20.43 14.37
N HIS A 109 -1.95 -21.39 15.03
CA HIS A 109 -2.39 -22.78 15.05
C HIS A 109 -3.67 -22.96 15.87
N ALA A 110 -3.74 -22.31 17.04
CA ALA A 110 -4.94 -22.33 17.87
C ALA A 110 -6.12 -21.67 17.14
N ILE A 111 -5.90 -20.54 16.45
CA ILE A 111 -6.92 -19.85 15.65
C ILE A 111 -7.44 -20.77 14.55
N ILE A 112 -6.57 -21.42 13.77
CA ILE A 112 -6.99 -22.29 12.67
C ILE A 112 -7.81 -23.47 13.19
N LEU A 113 -7.27 -24.23 14.16
CA LEU A 113 -7.96 -25.40 14.72
C LEU A 113 -9.29 -25.02 15.37
N HIS A 114 -9.30 -23.90 16.12
CA HIS A 114 -10.50 -23.42 16.77
C HIS A 114 -11.53 -22.90 15.76
N THR A 115 -11.11 -22.31 14.64
CA THR A 115 -12.01 -21.88 13.55
C THR A 115 -12.63 -23.07 12.84
N ILE A 116 -11.87 -24.14 12.60
CA ILE A 116 -12.40 -25.38 12.02
C ILE A 116 -13.47 -25.97 12.97
N SER A 117 -13.16 -26.07 14.26
CA SER A 117 -14.12 -26.54 15.27
C SER A 117 -15.36 -25.62 15.39
N LEU A 118 -15.17 -24.30 15.36
CA LEU A 118 -16.27 -23.33 15.40
C LEU A 118 -17.16 -23.43 14.16
N SER A 119 -16.60 -23.72 12.98
CA SER A 119 -17.37 -23.80 11.75
C SER A 119 -18.35 -24.98 11.76
N GLN A 120 -17.99 -26.06 12.46
CA GLN A 120 -18.82 -27.25 12.64
C GLN A 120 -19.89 -27.07 13.72
N THR A 121 -19.57 -26.35 14.81
CA THR A 121 -20.45 -26.20 15.98
C THR A 121 -21.33 -24.94 15.94
N HIS A 122 -20.79 -23.82 15.44
CA HIS A 122 -21.44 -22.51 15.35
C HIS A 122 -21.15 -21.84 14.00
N PRO A 123 -21.76 -22.33 12.89
CA PRO A 123 -21.48 -21.84 11.55
C PRO A 123 -21.80 -20.35 11.38
N LEU A 124 -22.88 -19.86 11.99
CA LEU A 124 -23.27 -18.44 11.94
C LEU A 124 -22.25 -17.52 12.62
N LEU A 125 -21.71 -17.93 13.78
CA LEU A 125 -20.68 -17.17 14.49
C LEU A 125 -19.39 -17.12 13.68
N THR A 126 -19.05 -18.22 13.00
CA THR A 126 -17.88 -18.30 12.12
C THR A 126 -18.01 -17.35 10.93
N ILE A 127 -19.17 -17.32 10.27
CA ILE A 127 -19.45 -16.38 9.17
C ILE A 127 -19.37 -14.94 9.66
N PHE A 128 -19.93 -14.64 10.84
CA PHE A 128 -19.87 -13.31 11.43
C PHE A 128 -18.43 -12.85 11.69
N LEU A 129 -17.59 -13.70 12.30
CA LEU A 129 -16.18 -13.40 12.52
C LEU A 129 -15.43 -13.22 11.20
N PHE A 130 -15.67 -14.08 10.21
CA PHE A 130 -15.07 -13.95 8.88
C PHE A 130 -15.43 -12.62 8.22
N LEU A 131 -16.68 -12.18 8.31
CA LEU A 131 -17.11 -10.87 7.79
C LEU A 131 -16.40 -9.71 8.49
N ILE A 132 -16.20 -9.77 9.80
CA ILE A 132 -15.44 -8.76 10.55
C ILE A 132 -13.99 -8.71 10.06
N PHE A 133 -13.32 -9.86 9.94
CA PHE A 133 -11.95 -9.92 9.44
C PHE A 133 -11.83 -9.42 8.00
N LEU A 134 -12.79 -9.78 7.15
CA LEU A 134 -12.85 -9.32 5.77
C LEU A 134 -13.01 -7.80 5.71
N LEU A 135 -13.94 -7.23 6.48
CA LEU A 135 -14.12 -5.77 6.58
C LEU A 135 -12.86 -5.06 7.07
N PHE A 136 -12.21 -5.62 8.09
CA PHE A 136 -10.95 -5.09 8.60
C PHE A 136 -9.85 -5.09 7.54
N TYR A 137 -9.69 -6.19 6.80
CA TYR A 137 -8.68 -6.29 5.74
C TYR A 137 -8.99 -5.34 4.57
N MET A 138 -10.25 -5.24 4.16
CA MET A 138 -10.67 -4.28 3.14
C MET A 138 -10.46 -2.85 3.58
N TYR A 139 -10.69 -2.53 4.86
CA TYR A 139 -10.39 -1.21 5.40
C TYR A 139 -8.90 -0.87 5.31
N MET A 140 -8.01 -1.82 5.63
CA MET A 140 -6.55 -1.66 5.48
C MET A 140 -6.15 -1.44 4.01
N ILE A 141 -6.75 -2.17 3.07
CA ILE A 141 -6.57 -1.94 1.63
C ILE A 141 -7.07 -0.54 1.24
N GLY A 142 -8.22 -0.11 1.77
CA GLY A 142 -8.74 1.23 1.55
C GLY A 142 -7.78 2.33 2.02
N ILE A 143 -7.11 2.15 3.16
CA ILE A 143 -6.06 3.09 3.61
C ILE A 143 -4.89 3.10 2.61
N LEU A 144 -4.46 1.94 2.12
CA LEU A 144 -3.39 1.84 1.13
C LEU A 144 -3.74 2.57 -0.17
N ILE A 145 -4.95 2.39 -0.69
CA ILE A 145 -5.44 3.09 -1.89
C ILE A 145 -5.44 4.61 -1.66
N ALA A 146 -5.96 5.07 -0.52
CA ALA A 146 -5.95 6.48 -0.17
C ALA A 146 -4.52 7.04 -0.05
N ASN A 147 -3.57 6.26 0.49
CA ASN A 147 -2.17 6.64 0.59
C ASN A 147 -1.50 6.77 -0.79
N ILE A 148 -1.74 5.80 -1.68
CA ILE A 148 -1.26 5.84 -3.08
C ILE A 148 -1.83 7.06 -3.79
N TYR A 149 -3.13 7.33 -3.63
CA TYR A 149 -3.75 8.50 -4.23
C TYR A 149 -3.16 9.82 -3.68
N ALA A 150 -2.91 9.91 -2.37
CA ALA A 150 -2.26 11.09 -1.78
C ALA A 150 -0.84 11.31 -2.34
N LYS A 151 -0.07 10.23 -2.53
CA LYS A 151 1.27 10.26 -3.14
C LYS A 151 1.22 10.73 -4.60
N ILE A 152 0.31 10.18 -5.42
CA ILE A 152 0.11 10.60 -6.81
C ILE A 152 -0.26 12.08 -6.88
N SER A 153 -1.22 12.52 -6.07
CA SER A 153 -1.64 13.92 -6.01
C SER A 153 -0.50 14.85 -5.59
N ARG A 154 0.34 14.45 -4.63
CA ARG A 154 1.54 15.21 -4.26
C ARG A 154 2.55 15.28 -5.40
N MET A 155 2.84 14.17 -6.07
CA MET A 155 3.75 14.13 -7.23
C MET A 155 3.29 15.06 -8.35
N HIS A 156 1.98 15.13 -8.60
CA HIS A 156 1.41 16.08 -9.56
C HIS A 156 1.67 17.55 -9.12
N THR A 157 1.51 17.88 -7.84
CA THR A 157 1.86 19.23 -7.35
C THR A 157 3.34 19.59 -7.38
N MET A 158 4.19 18.58 -7.56
CA MET A 158 5.64 18.72 -7.77
C MET A 158 6.00 18.75 -9.27
N ASN A 159 5.01 18.87 -10.16
CA ASN A 159 5.18 18.90 -11.62
C ASN A 159 5.83 17.64 -12.19
N ILE A 160 5.61 16.48 -11.56
CA ILE A 160 6.07 15.19 -12.10
C ILE A 160 5.04 14.70 -13.14
N PRO A 161 5.45 14.40 -14.38
CA PRO A 161 4.55 13.86 -15.40
C PRO A 161 3.91 12.54 -14.97
N MET A 162 2.59 12.40 -15.17
CA MET A 162 1.84 11.22 -14.70
C MET A 162 2.35 9.91 -15.30
N TRP A 163 2.80 9.91 -16.56
CA TRP A 163 3.38 8.72 -17.18
C TRP A 163 4.64 8.22 -16.44
N LYS A 164 5.46 9.13 -15.89
CA LYS A 164 6.63 8.75 -15.06
C LYS A 164 6.20 8.17 -13.73
N VAL A 165 5.12 8.69 -13.15
CA VAL A 165 4.53 8.15 -11.92
C VAL A 165 4.06 6.72 -12.16
N CYS A 166 3.31 6.46 -13.23
CA CYS A 166 2.84 5.13 -13.59
C CYS A 166 4.01 4.15 -13.85
N LEU A 167 5.02 4.55 -14.62
CA LEU A 167 6.19 3.72 -14.91
C LEU A 167 7.13 3.49 -13.71
N SER A 168 6.92 4.22 -12.60
CA SER A 168 7.70 4.05 -11.38
C SER A 168 7.06 3.06 -10.39
N ILE A 169 5.83 2.59 -10.64
CA ILE A 169 5.19 1.57 -9.79
C ILE A 169 5.80 0.19 -10.10
N PRO A 170 6.08 -0.67 -9.09
CA PRO A 170 5.84 -0.46 -7.66
C PRO A 170 7.05 0.08 -6.88
N PHE A 171 8.29 -0.09 -7.35
CA PHE A 171 9.50 0.13 -6.54
C PHE A 171 10.04 1.56 -6.63
N GLY A 172 10.16 2.13 -7.84
CA GLY A 172 10.59 3.51 -8.07
C GLY A 172 9.61 4.55 -7.53
N PHE A 173 8.39 4.14 -7.22
CA PHE A 173 7.36 4.95 -6.58
C PHE A 173 7.85 5.49 -5.24
N THR A 174 8.66 4.71 -4.53
CA THR A 174 9.32 5.13 -3.29
C THR A 174 10.31 6.27 -3.54
N ALA A 175 11.11 6.19 -4.59
CA ALA A 175 12.03 7.28 -4.94
C ALA A 175 11.28 8.60 -5.21
N LEU A 176 10.15 8.55 -5.91
CA LEU A 176 9.33 9.74 -6.17
C LEU A 176 8.62 10.28 -4.91
N TRP A 177 8.29 9.41 -3.95
CA TRP A 177 7.55 9.75 -2.74
C TRP A 177 8.39 10.54 -1.74
N VAL A 178 9.65 10.15 -1.58
CA VAL A 178 10.60 10.67 -0.58
C VAL A 178 10.72 12.21 -0.65
N PRO A 179 11.02 12.83 -1.81
CA PRO A 179 11.10 14.28 -1.87
C PRO A 179 9.76 14.97 -1.65
N GLY A 180 8.62 14.30 -1.89
CA GLY A 180 7.30 14.83 -1.59
C GLY A 180 7.05 15.05 -0.10
N TYR A 181 7.72 14.26 0.75
CA TYR A 181 7.73 14.41 2.20
C TYR A 181 8.82 15.39 2.67
N ILE A 182 10.06 15.20 2.20
CA ILE A 182 11.25 15.87 2.74
C ILE A 182 11.41 17.32 2.24
N LEU A 183 11.09 17.62 0.97
CA LEU A 183 11.37 18.94 0.39
C LEU A 183 10.33 19.98 0.78
N HIS A 184 10.82 21.08 1.35
CA HIS A 184 10.00 22.23 1.73
C HIS A 184 9.36 22.94 0.54
N ASP A 185 8.05 23.14 0.61
CA ASP A 185 7.33 24.07 -0.28
C ASP A 185 7.68 25.51 0.15
N THR A 186 8.77 26.11 -0.35
CA THR A 186 9.23 27.46 0.08
C THR A 186 8.30 28.61 -0.34
N ASP A 187 7.47 28.41 -1.36
CA ASP A 187 6.72 29.50 -2.01
C ASP A 187 5.20 29.43 -1.78
N LYS A 188 4.70 28.39 -1.09
CA LYS A 188 3.26 28.21 -0.86
C LYS A 188 2.91 28.71 0.53
N LYS A 189 2.18 29.85 0.61
CA LYS A 189 1.53 30.34 1.85
C LYS A 189 1.00 29.15 2.64
N SER A 190 1.42 29.04 3.90
CA SER A 190 1.13 27.92 4.80
C SER A 190 -0.30 27.42 4.59
N SER A 191 -0.45 26.24 3.98
CA SER A 191 -1.75 25.66 3.74
C SER A 191 -2.45 25.45 5.08
N THR A 192 -3.69 25.92 5.18
CA THR A 192 -4.55 25.69 6.33
C THR A 192 -4.60 24.19 6.65
N SER A 193 -4.52 23.83 7.93
CA SER A 193 -4.56 22.42 8.35
C SER A 193 -5.82 21.73 7.86
N ILE A 194 -5.65 20.51 7.37
CA ILE A 194 -6.78 19.65 7.02
C ILE A 194 -7.28 18.87 8.24
N SER A 195 -6.56 18.95 9.36
CA SER A 195 -6.96 18.48 10.69
C SER A 195 -7.66 19.59 11.47
N GLN A 196 -8.62 19.19 12.31
CA GLN A 196 -9.24 20.06 13.33
C GLN A 196 -8.58 19.90 14.71
N SER A 197 -7.73 18.89 14.90
CA SER A 197 -7.12 18.60 16.19
C SER A 197 -5.91 19.50 16.45
N LYS A 198 -5.98 20.31 17.52
CA LYS A 198 -4.91 21.24 17.91
C LYS A 198 -3.57 20.56 18.14
N TRP A 199 -3.54 19.42 18.84
CA TRP A 199 -2.30 18.69 19.12
C TRP A 199 -1.64 18.18 17.84
N TYR A 200 -2.46 17.65 16.92
CA TYR A 200 -1.98 17.09 15.66
C TYR A 200 -1.46 18.18 14.74
N THR A 201 -2.20 19.29 14.62
CA THR A 201 -1.77 20.48 13.90
C THR A 201 -0.46 21.04 14.47
N SER A 202 -0.31 21.09 15.80
CA SER A 202 0.92 21.53 16.46
C SER A 202 2.11 20.62 16.13
N MET A 203 1.92 19.30 16.20
CA MET A 203 2.94 18.31 15.83
C MET A 203 3.35 18.48 14.36
N THR A 204 2.41 18.57 13.43
CA THR A 204 2.71 18.80 12.01
C THR A 204 3.45 20.11 11.80
N ASN A 205 3.05 21.19 12.48
CA ASN A 205 3.74 22.47 12.37
C ASN A 205 5.19 22.37 12.86
N TRP A 206 5.45 21.63 13.94
CA TRP A 206 6.80 21.35 14.40
C TRP A 206 7.61 20.56 13.36
N ILE A 207 7.03 19.54 12.73
CA ILE A 207 7.67 18.75 11.66
C ILE A 207 8.03 19.65 10.48
N VAL A 208 7.08 20.46 10.02
CA VAL A 208 7.26 21.34 8.84
C VAL A 208 8.06 22.60 9.18
N ALA A 209 8.42 22.87 10.44
CA ALA A 209 9.17 24.07 10.78
C ALA A 209 10.61 24.06 10.22
N ARG A 210 11.25 22.88 10.13
CA ARG A 210 12.66 22.74 9.74
C ARG A 210 12.90 21.47 8.93
N PRO A 211 13.77 21.48 7.91
CA PRO A 211 14.11 20.28 7.14
C PRO A 211 14.62 19.12 8.01
N THR A 212 15.34 19.44 9.08
CA THR A 212 15.84 18.45 10.05
C THR A 212 14.70 17.74 10.78
N HIS A 213 13.66 18.46 11.21
CA HIS A 213 12.49 17.87 11.85
C HIS A 213 11.72 16.98 10.87
N THR A 214 11.57 17.41 9.61
CA THR A 214 10.97 16.58 8.55
C THR A 214 11.75 15.30 8.32
N ALA A 215 13.10 15.36 8.28
CA ALA A 215 13.95 14.18 8.11
C ALA A 215 13.84 13.20 9.28
N VAL A 216 13.84 13.71 10.53
CA VAL A 216 13.65 12.90 11.73
C VAL A 216 12.27 12.24 11.74
N ALA A 217 11.21 13.00 11.44
CA ALA A 217 9.85 12.45 11.35
C ALA A 217 9.78 11.38 10.26
N PHE A 218 10.35 11.62 9.09
CA PHE A 218 10.43 10.63 8.01
C PHE A 218 11.12 9.33 8.46
N ALA A 219 12.26 9.43 9.16
CA ALA A 219 12.98 8.28 9.67
C ALA A 219 12.15 7.49 10.68
N ILE A 220 11.51 8.16 11.64
CA ILE A 220 10.61 7.52 12.64
C ILE A 220 9.47 6.81 11.92
N MET A 221 8.77 7.48 11.01
CA MET A 221 7.65 6.90 10.27
C MET A 221 8.08 5.71 9.40
N THR A 222 9.28 5.77 8.80
CA THR A 222 9.85 4.67 8.01
C THR A 222 10.20 3.47 8.88
N LEU A 223 10.71 3.71 10.10
CA LEU A 223 10.95 2.64 11.08
C LEU A 223 9.65 2.03 11.61
N CYS A 224 8.59 2.82 11.78
CA CYS A 224 7.27 2.28 12.11
C CYS A 224 6.80 1.26 11.06
N CYS A 225 7.19 1.42 9.79
CA CYS A 225 6.88 0.49 8.71
C CYS A 225 7.73 -0.80 8.71
N LEU A 226 8.59 -1.06 9.71
CA LEU A 226 9.39 -2.30 9.81
C LEU A 226 8.55 -3.57 9.75
N TYR A 227 7.28 -3.48 10.11
CA TYR A 227 6.32 -4.56 9.98
C TYR A 227 6.12 -5.06 8.54
N SER A 228 6.43 -4.22 7.54
CA SER A 228 6.41 -4.60 6.12
C SER A 228 7.66 -5.37 5.69
N GLY A 229 8.61 -5.57 6.60
CA GLY A 229 9.89 -6.23 6.38
C GLY A 229 11.06 -5.26 6.38
N THR A 230 12.26 -5.80 6.60
CA THR A 230 13.51 -5.02 6.65
C THR A 230 13.93 -4.50 5.27
N LYS A 231 13.70 -5.27 4.20
CA LYS A 231 14.12 -4.92 2.84
C LYS A 231 13.42 -3.64 2.29
N PRO A 232 12.08 -3.49 2.38
CA PRO A 232 11.40 -2.26 1.93
C PRO A 232 11.82 -1.02 2.73
N VAL A 233 12.04 -1.17 4.03
CA VAL A 233 12.53 -0.10 4.91
C VAL A 233 13.93 0.34 4.50
N LEU A 234 14.85 -0.60 4.30
CA LEU A 234 16.22 -0.31 3.85
C LEU A 234 16.20 0.41 2.48
N LEU A 235 15.41 -0.07 1.54
CA LEU A 235 15.26 0.55 0.22
C LEU A 235 14.76 2.00 0.33
N THR A 236 13.82 2.26 1.24
CA THR A 236 13.30 3.62 1.51
C THR A 236 14.40 4.54 2.05
N PHE A 237 15.24 4.06 2.97
CA PHE A 237 16.39 4.82 3.47
C PHE A 237 17.44 5.09 2.38
N ILE A 238 17.72 4.12 1.51
CA ILE A 238 18.64 4.31 0.37
C ILE A 238 18.11 5.43 -0.54
N PHE A 239 16.83 5.41 -0.90
CA PHE A 239 16.25 6.49 -1.71
C PHE A 239 16.23 7.84 -0.99
N ALA A 240 16.03 7.86 0.33
CA ALA A 240 16.16 9.06 1.15
C ALA A 240 17.57 9.65 1.11
N LEU A 241 18.60 8.81 1.21
CA LEU A 241 20.00 9.23 1.08
C LEU A 241 20.29 9.79 -0.31
N ILE A 242 19.87 9.09 -1.38
CA ILE A 242 20.04 9.56 -2.77
C ILE A 242 19.37 10.93 -2.97
N CYS A 243 18.15 11.09 -2.45
CA CYS A 243 17.42 12.36 -2.48
C CYS A 243 18.19 13.47 -1.74
N GLY A 244 18.73 13.18 -0.55
CA GLY A 244 19.53 14.11 0.24
C GLY A 244 20.80 14.55 -0.47
N ILE A 245 21.58 13.61 -1.02
CA ILE A 245 22.80 13.89 -1.78
C ILE A 245 22.49 14.79 -2.99
N TRP A 246 21.41 14.48 -3.73
CA TRP A 246 21.00 15.28 -4.88
C TRP A 246 20.60 16.71 -4.48
N ALA A 247 19.86 16.85 -3.38
CA ALA A 247 19.44 18.15 -2.85
C ALA A 247 20.65 19.01 -2.42
N ILE A 248 21.69 18.39 -1.83
CA ILE A 248 22.93 19.06 -1.45
C ILE A 248 23.70 19.52 -2.71
N GLN A 249 23.90 18.62 -3.68
CA GLN A 249 24.68 18.90 -4.89
C GLN A 249 24.05 20.00 -5.77
N THR A 250 22.72 20.04 -5.86
CA THR A 250 22.03 20.96 -6.78
C THR A 250 21.44 22.19 -6.09
N THR A 251 21.45 22.28 -4.76
CA THR A 251 20.66 23.23 -3.95
C THR A 251 19.16 22.91 -3.97
N PRO A 252 18.44 22.97 -2.82
CA PRO A 252 17.02 22.59 -2.75
C PRO A 252 16.10 23.27 -3.78
N LYS A 253 16.32 24.57 -4.06
CA LYS A 253 15.51 25.31 -5.05
C LYS A 253 15.65 24.77 -6.47
N LYS A 254 16.88 24.47 -6.92
CA LYS A 254 17.09 23.89 -8.26
C LYS A 254 16.63 22.44 -8.29
N PHE A 255 16.75 21.71 -7.18
CA PHE A 255 16.24 20.34 -7.09
C PHE A 255 14.72 20.29 -7.24
N ILE A 256 13.98 21.15 -6.53
CA ILE A 256 12.52 21.29 -6.68
C ILE A 256 12.14 21.60 -8.14
N LYS A 257 12.87 22.51 -8.81
CA LYS A 257 12.62 22.84 -10.22
C LYS A 257 12.87 21.66 -11.17
N ASN A 258 13.85 20.81 -10.86
CA ASN A 258 14.29 19.70 -11.72
C ASN A 258 13.63 18.35 -11.40
N ILE A 259 12.76 18.29 -10.39
CA ILE A 259 12.24 17.03 -9.88
C ILE A 259 11.38 16.27 -10.91
N GLY A 260 10.55 16.99 -11.66
CA GLY A 260 9.75 16.46 -12.77
C GLY A 260 10.56 16.07 -14.01
N SER A 261 11.85 16.42 -14.05
CA SER A 261 12.76 16.09 -15.15
C SER A 261 13.73 14.98 -14.75
N LYS A 262 14.94 15.32 -14.28
CA LYS A 262 16.05 14.37 -14.08
C LYS A 262 15.76 13.34 -12.98
N TYR A 263 15.26 13.80 -11.83
CA TYR A 263 15.03 12.92 -10.68
C TYR A 263 13.92 11.90 -10.96
N SER A 264 12.82 12.34 -11.57
CA SER A 264 11.74 11.41 -11.94
C SER A 264 12.13 10.42 -13.05
N THR A 265 12.99 10.82 -13.99
CA THR A 265 13.55 9.87 -14.96
C THR A 265 14.44 8.83 -14.29
N PHE A 266 15.28 9.25 -13.32
CA PHE A 266 16.07 8.33 -12.50
C PHE A 266 15.17 7.30 -11.77
N ALA A 267 14.07 7.75 -11.16
CA ALA A 267 13.14 6.85 -10.48
C ALA A 267 12.52 5.80 -11.42
N VAL A 268 12.17 6.19 -12.65
CA VAL A 268 11.67 5.27 -13.68
C VAL A 268 12.73 4.24 -14.06
N ILE A 269 13.97 4.69 -14.33
CA ILE A 269 15.08 3.81 -14.70
C ILE A 269 15.35 2.78 -13.59
N VAL A 270 15.43 3.23 -12.33
CA VAL A 270 15.66 2.34 -11.20
C VAL A 270 14.52 1.35 -11.02
N ASN A 271 13.26 1.76 -11.21
CA ASN A 271 12.12 0.84 -11.16
C ASN A 271 12.28 -0.31 -12.16
N TRP A 272 12.56 0.02 -13.43
CA TRP A 272 12.75 -0.97 -14.48
C TRP A 272 13.98 -1.84 -14.27
N ALA A 273 15.08 -1.27 -13.76
CA ALA A 273 16.27 -2.03 -13.40
C ALA A 273 15.95 -3.07 -12.31
N ILE A 274 15.24 -2.69 -11.24
CA ILE A 274 14.84 -3.61 -10.17
C ILE A 274 13.92 -4.71 -10.72
N ILE A 275 12.92 -4.35 -11.53
CA ILE A 275 12.01 -5.32 -12.15
C ILE A 275 12.79 -6.32 -13.02
N LEU A 276 13.72 -5.83 -13.85
CA LEU A 276 14.54 -6.66 -14.71
C LEU A 276 15.45 -7.59 -13.90
N THR A 277 16.12 -7.09 -12.86
CA THR A 277 16.96 -7.91 -11.98
C THR A 277 16.15 -9.00 -11.28
N LEU A 278 14.94 -8.68 -10.79
CA LEU A 278 14.05 -9.67 -10.18
C LEU A 278 13.61 -10.73 -11.19
N ALA A 279 13.26 -10.33 -12.42
CA ALA A 279 12.90 -11.25 -13.49
C ALA A 279 14.05 -12.20 -13.83
N LEU A 280 15.26 -11.66 -14.06
CA LEU A 280 16.46 -12.45 -14.36
C LEU A 280 16.87 -13.38 -13.21
N TYR A 281 16.74 -12.93 -11.96
CA TYR A 281 16.99 -13.78 -10.80
C TYR A 281 15.98 -14.92 -10.71
N SER A 282 14.69 -14.64 -10.94
CA SER A 282 13.65 -15.66 -10.89
C SER A 282 13.83 -16.75 -11.95
N THR A 283 14.26 -16.38 -13.16
CA THR A 283 14.55 -17.35 -14.23
C THR A 283 15.82 -18.15 -13.94
N ALA A 284 16.90 -17.50 -13.47
CA ALA A 284 18.14 -18.19 -13.09
C ALA A 284 17.93 -19.22 -11.96
N VAL A 285 17.15 -18.87 -10.93
CA VAL A 285 16.79 -19.81 -9.85
C VAL A 285 15.95 -20.96 -10.40
N SER A 286 14.97 -20.68 -11.27
CA SER A 286 14.10 -21.72 -11.86
C SER A 286 14.89 -22.74 -12.68
N HIS A 287 15.90 -22.30 -13.44
CA HIS A 287 16.81 -23.20 -14.16
C HIS A 287 17.72 -24.01 -13.24
N THR A 288 18.11 -23.44 -12.09
CA THR A 288 18.96 -24.14 -11.11
C THR A 288 18.17 -25.24 -10.38
N THR A 289 16.90 -25.00 -10.04
CA THR A 289 16.03 -26.01 -9.41
C THR A 289 15.66 -27.16 -10.33
N GLN A 290 15.46 -26.91 -11.63
CA GLN A 290 15.21 -27.99 -12.61
C GLN A 290 16.42 -28.91 -12.80
N ASN A 291 17.65 -28.38 -12.71
CA ASN A 291 18.86 -29.18 -12.87
C ASN A 291 19.18 -30.04 -11.63
N VAL A 292 18.60 -29.73 -10.46
CA VAL A 292 18.79 -30.51 -9.22
C VAL A 292 17.77 -31.66 -9.12
N GLU A 293 16.58 -31.54 -9.70
CA GLU A 293 15.58 -32.63 -9.75
C GLU A 293 15.92 -33.75 -10.75
N ILE A 294 16.92 -33.59 -11.62
CA ILE A 294 17.28 -34.59 -12.65
C ILE A 294 18.29 -35.65 -12.15
N ASN A 295 18.87 -35.53 -10.94
CA ASN A 295 19.90 -36.48 -10.48
C ASN A 295 19.50 -37.40 -9.30
N ILE A 296 18.27 -37.93 -9.31
CA ILE A 296 17.84 -38.99 -8.37
C ILE A 296 17.85 -40.39 -9.04
N ASN A 297 18.01 -40.47 -10.36
CA ASN A 297 18.09 -41.75 -11.06
C ASN A 297 19.51 -42.35 -11.14
N GLU A 298 20.58 -41.57 -10.94
CA GLU A 298 21.95 -42.13 -10.94
C GLU A 298 22.37 -42.73 -9.58
N THR A 299 21.56 -42.57 -8.52
CA THR A 299 21.86 -43.17 -7.20
C THR A 299 21.31 -44.59 -7.04
N HIS A 300 20.52 -45.10 -7.98
CA HIS A 300 20.04 -46.50 -7.94
C HIS A 300 21.04 -47.53 -8.50
N GLU A 301 22.10 -47.11 -9.20
CA GLU A 301 23.11 -48.03 -9.74
C GLU A 301 24.21 -48.43 -8.73
N ILE A 302 24.36 -47.71 -7.61
CA ILE A 302 25.43 -47.98 -6.62
C ILE A 302 24.96 -48.95 -5.50
N ILE A 303 23.67 -49.27 -5.40
CA ILE A 303 23.13 -50.15 -4.34
C ILE A 303 23.00 -51.62 -4.80
N THR A 304 23.38 -51.95 -6.04
CA THR A 304 23.32 -53.33 -6.58
C THR A 304 24.67 -53.86 -7.08
N GLN A 305 25.75 -53.57 -6.36
CA GLN A 305 27.00 -54.36 -6.38
C GLN A 305 27.43 -54.70 -4.96
#